data_AF-A0A930V3S6-F1
#
_entry.id   AF-A0A930V3S6-F1
#
_cell.length_a   1.000
_cell.length_b   1.000
_cell.length_c   1.000
_cell.angle_alpha   90.00
_cell.angle_beta   90.00
_cell.angle_gamma   90.00
#
_symmetry.space_group_name_H-M   'P 1'
#
loop_
_entity.id
_entity.type
_entity.pdbx_description
1 polymer ?
#
loop_
_entity_poly.entity_id
_entity_poly.type
_entity_poly.pdbx_seq_one_letter_code
_entity_poly.pdbx_strand_id
1 'polypeptide(L)'
;MENRFRIDGDDLGVDLRASSVTMGSDGVVDATIVAARVPEVADWSDDAPRLEFRDVPLKFDGASFGVTVDDDLLDEHEISFWLGESLDVHGQLSLAAGERLRFVGTTHVAGEPKAWRVDVSIRFGSPGRSAAV
;
A
#
# COMPACT_ATOMS: atom_id res chain seq x y z
N MET A 1 -11.64 -8.93 6.81
CA MET A 1 -10.62 -8.76 5.75
C MET A 1 -9.27 -9.08 6.34
N GLU A 2 -8.46 -9.83 5.61
CA GLU A 2 -7.12 -10.29 6.02
C GLU A 2 -6.03 -9.39 5.41
N ASN A 3 -4.78 -9.55 5.85
CA ASN A 3 -3.65 -8.89 5.20
C ASN A 3 -3.47 -9.47 3.80
N ARG A 4 -3.26 -8.63 2.78
CA ARG A 4 -3.09 -9.08 1.41
C ARG A 4 -2.27 -8.09 0.59
N PHE A 5 -1.59 -8.62 -0.40
CA PHE A 5 -0.95 -7.87 -1.47
C PHE A 5 -1.38 -8.53 -2.78
N ARG A 6 -2.30 -7.91 -3.51
CA ARG A 6 -2.84 -8.48 -4.75
C ARG A 6 -2.45 -7.68 -5.97
N ILE A 7 -2.04 -8.40 -7.01
CA ILE A 7 -1.79 -7.88 -8.35
C ILE A 7 -2.70 -8.62 -9.33
N ASP A 8 -3.58 -7.90 -10.04
CA ASP A 8 -4.53 -8.46 -11.01
C ASP A 8 -5.36 -9.65 -10.51
N GLY A 9 -5.56 -9.74 -9.20
CA GLY A 9 -6.31 -10.81 -8.54
C GLY A 9 -5.43 -11.95 -8.00
N ASP A 10 -4.16 -12.04 -8.38
CA ASP A 10 -3.19 -12.93 -7.74
C ASP A 10 -2.83 -12.40 -6.36
N ASP A 11 -3.00 -13.22 -5.32
CA ASP A 11 -2.65 -12.87 -3.94
C ASP A 11 -1.25 -13.36 -3.62
N LEU A 12 -0.34 -12.39 -3.49
CA LEU A 12 1.06 -12.62 -3.16
C LEU A 12 1.29 -12.76 -1.65
N GLY A 13 0.28 -12.44 -0.84
CA GLY A 13 0.44 -12.31 0.61
C GLY A 13 1.32 -11.13 1.01
N VAL A 14 1.42 -10.85 2.31
CA VAL A 14 2.23 -9.75 2.86
C VAL A 14 3.34 -10.35 3.71
N ASP A 15 4.59 -9.94 3.47
CA ASP A 15 5.68 -10.20 4.41
C ASP A 15 5.58 -9.20 5.57
N LEU A 16 5.01 -9.66 6.68
CA LEU A 16 4.83 -8.84 7.89
C LEU A 16 6.14 -8.50 8.61
N ARG A 17 7.26 -9.16 8.30
CA ARG A 17 8.56 -8.84 8.87
C ARG A 17 9.25 -7.72 8.10
N ALA A 18 9.03 -7.67 6.79
CA ALA A 18 9.54 -6.63 5.91
C ALA A 18 8.58 -5.43 5.77
N SER A 19 7.32 -5.57 6.21
CA SER A 19 6.32 -4.50 6.15
C SER A 19 6.24 -3.70 7.45
N SER A 20 5.97 -2.40 7.32
CA SER A 20 5.75 -1.48 8.42
C SER A 20 4.66 -0.46 8.04
N VAL A 21 3.90 -0.01 9.04
CA VAL A 21 2.97 1.11 8.91
C VAL A 21 3.00 1.91 10.20
N THR A 22 3.22 3.20 10.07
CA THR A 22 3.15 4.19 11.14
C THR A 22 2.14 5.25 10.77
N MET A 23 1.37 5.71 11.74
CA MET A 23 0.43 6.81 11.58
C MET A 23 0.69 7.83 12.68
N GLY A 24 1.02 9.05 12.27
CA GLY A 24 1.18 10.19 13.16
C GLY A 24 -0.16 10.60 13.76
N SER A 25 -0.12 11.33 14.89
CA SER A 25 -1.33 11.88 15.52
C SER A 25 -1.99 12.99 14.70
N ASP A 26 -1.27 13.51 13.71
CA ASP A 26 -1.71 14.48 12.70
C ASP A 26 -2.40 13.83 11.49
N GLY A 27 -2.43 12.50 11.41
CA GLY A 27 -3.04 11.76 10.31
C GLY A 27 -2.11 11.52 9.12
N VAL A 28 -0.82 11.79 9.26
CA VAL A 28 0.21 11.46 8.27
C VAL A 28 0.59 9.98 8.37
N VAL A 29 0.74 9.32 7.22
CA VAL A 29 1.09 7.89 7.12
C VAL A 29 2.46 7.71 6.49
N ASP A 30 3.26 6.86 7.14
CA ASP A 30 4.46 6.26 6.59
C ASP A 30 4.26 4.73 6.54
N ALA A 31 4.34 4.14 5.35
CA ALA A 31 4.12 2.72 5.15
C ALA A 31 5.07 2.14 4.10
N THR A 32 5.65 0.98 4.42
CA THR A 32 6.30 0.09 3.47
C THR A 32 5.58 -1.24 3.56
N ILE A 33 4.98 -1.70 2.46
CA ILE A 33 4.24 -2.96 2.44
C ILE A 33 4.89 -3.84 1.39
N VAL A 34 5.44 -4.98 1.81
CA VAL A 34 6.19 -5.90 0.94
C VAL A 34 5.36 -7.15 0.72
N ALA A 35 5.24 -7.58 -0.53
CA ALA A 35 4.62 -8.85 -0.88
C ALA A 35 5.46 -10.03 -0.36
N ALA A 36 4.83 -11.16 -0.04
CA ALA A 36 5.57 -12.32 0.47
C ALA A 36 6.30 -13.12 -0.62
N ARG A 37 5.99 -12.86 -1.90
CA ARG A 37 6.63 -13.49 -3.06
C ARG A 37 6.56 -12.59 -4.28
N VAL A 38 7.39 -12.90 -5.27
CA VAL A 38 7.33 -12.34 -6.62
C VAL A 38 6.07 -12.89 -7.34
N PRO A 39 5.32 -12.06 -8.08
CA PRO A 39 4.25 -12.55 -8.96
C PRO A 39 4.85 -13.40 -10.09
N GLU A 40 4.20 -14.50 -10.48
CA GLU A 40 4.73 -15.41 -11.51
C GLU A 40 4.92 -14.74 -12.88
N VAL A 41 4.13 -13.69 -13.15
CA VAL A 41 4.22 -12.89 -14.38
C VAL A 41 5.43 -11.94 -14.40
N ALA A 42 6.11 -11.73 -13.27
CA ALA A 42 7.32 -10.92 -13.18
C ALA A 42 8.56 -11.82 -13.02
N ASP A 43 8.74 -12.77 -13.92
CA ASP A 43 9.88 -13.72 -13.92
C ASP A 43 11.26 -13.05 -14.10
N TRP A 44 11.26 -11.78 -14.46
CA TRP A 44 12.43 -10.93 -14.60
C TRP A 44 12.86 -10.22 -13.31
N SER A 45 12.05 -10.29 -12.24
CA SER A 45 12.36 -9.69 -10.95
C SER A 45 12.72 -10.76 -9.92
N ASP A 46 13.86 -10.59 -9.25
CA ASP A 46 14.29 -11.48 -8.16
C ASP A 46 13.68 -11.10 -6.80
N ASP A 47 13.16 -9.88 -6.68
CA ASP A 47 12.69 -9.28 -5.44
C ASP A 47 11.17 -9.13 -5.44
N ALA A 48 10.54 -9.38 -4.29
CA ALA A 48 9.10 -9.24 -4.15
C ALA A 48 8.68 -7.76 -4.30
N PRO A 49 7.52 -7.48 -4.93
CA PRO A 49 7.05 -6.11 -5.07
C PRO A 49 6.77 -5.47 -3.72
N ARG A 50 6.99 -4.17 -3.63
CA ARG A 50 6.67 -3.37 -2.44
C ARG A 50 5.94 -2.09 -2.81
N LEU A 51 5.08 -1.64 -1.91
CA LEU A 51 4.35 -0.40 -2.02
C LEU A 51 4.80 0.52 -0.88
N GLU A 52 5.27 1.71 -1.23
CA GLU A 52 5.80 2.71 -0.30
C GLU A 52 4.93 3.97 -0.32
N PHE A 53 4.63 4.47 0.87
CA PHE A 53 3.98 5.76 1.12
C PHE A 53 4.80 6.47 2.18
N ARG A 54 5.32 7.65 1.89
CA ARG A 54 6.07 8.46 2.86
C ARG A 54 5.43 9.82 3.01
N ASP A 55 5.22 10.23 4.26
CA ASP A 55 4.67 11.53 4.62
C ASP A 55 3.28 11.81 4.01
N VAL A 56 2.43 10.79 3.82
CA VAL A 56 1.14 10.95 3.10
C VAL A 56 0.02 11.39 4.07
N PRO A 57 -0.57 12.58 3.91
CA PRO A 57 -1.64 13.05 4.79
C PRO A 57 -2.98 12.44 4.40
N LEU A 58 -3.57 11.67 5.32
CA LEU A 58 -4.94 11.19 5.16
C LEU A 58 -5.93 12.21 5.73
N LYS A 59 -7.05 12.42 5.03
CA LYS A 59 -8.10 13.36 5.44
C LYS A 59 -9.45 12.67 5.51
N PHE A 60 -10.32 13.15 6.39
CA PHE A 60 -11.72 12.70 6.42
C PHE A 60 -12.53 13.48 5.38
N ASP A 61 -13.15 12.79 4.45
CA ASP A 61 -13.99 13.38 3.39
C ASP A 61 -15.50 13.39 3.72
N GLY A 62 -15.88 12.93 4.91
CA GLY A 62 -17.28 12.75 5.31
C GLY A 62 -17.77 11.31 5.25
N ALA A 63 -17.10 10.43 4.50
CA ALA A 63 -17.45 9.02 4.35
C ALA A 63 -16.31 8.09 4.80
N SER A 64 -15.06 8.47 4.51
CA SER A 64 -13.88 7.68 4.82
C SER A 64 -12.69 8.57 5.18
N PHE A 65 -11.71 7.98 5.86
CA PHE A 65 -10.43 8.62 6.10
C PHE A 65 -9.45 8.11 5.04
N GLY A 66 -8.95 8.97 4.17
CA GLY A 66 -8.18 8.56 3.01
C GLY A 66 -7.65 9.70 2.16
N VAL A 67 -7.05 9.35 1.04
CA VAL A 67 -6.57 10.26 0.01
C VAL A 67 -6.59 9.56 -1.35
N THR A 68 -6.83 10.32 -2.40
CA THR A 68 -6.62 9.87 -3.78
C THR A 68 -5.15 10.10 -4.13
N VAL A 69 -4.50 9.04 -4.58
CA VAL A 69 -3.14 9.09 -5.13
C VAL A 69 -3.27 9.40 -6.62
N ASP A 70 -3.07 10.66 -6.96
CA ASP A 70 -3.01 11.20 -8.31
C ASP A 70 -1.64 11.87 -8.56
N ASP A 71 -1.43 12.43 -9.75
CA ASP A 71 -0.15 13.03 -10.14
C ASP A 71 0.28 14.16 -9.20
N ASP A 72 -0.67 14.99 -8.73
CA ASP A 72 -0.38 16.08 -7.80
C ASP A 72 0.16 15.51 -6.46
N LEU A 73 -0.46 14.44 -5.92
CA LEU A 73 0.02 13.82 -4.69
C LEU A 73 1.38 13.12 -4.87
N LEU A 74 1.60 12.50 -6.04
CA LEU A 74 2.88 11.85 -6.40
C LEU A 74 4.03 12.85 -6.50
N ASP A 75 3.75 14.07 -6.98
CA ASP A 75 4.75 15.13 -7.07
C ASP A 75 5.10 15.73 -5.68
N GLU A 76 4.15 15.72 -4.74
CA GLU A 76 4.33 16.25 -3.39
C GLU A 76 4.97 15.25 -2.41
N HIS A 77 4.75 13.94 -2.62
CA HIS A 77 5.11 12.90 -1.66
C HIS A 77 5.79 11.71 -2.32
N GLU A 78 6.67 11.03 -1.57
CA GLU A 78 7.31 9.80 -2.05
C GLU A 78 6.33 8.63 -1.91
N ILE A 79 5.64 8.34 -3.01
CA ILE A 79 4.71 7.21 -3.15
C ILE A 79 5.16 6.40 -4.36
N SER A 80 5.41 5.11 -4.17
CA SER A 80 5.88 4.27 -5.28
C SER A 80 5.47 2.82 -5.12
N PHE A 81 5.30 2.15 -6.26
CA PHE A 81 5.31 0.70 -6.36
C PHE A 81 6.64 0.27 -6.94
N TRP A 82 7.38 -0.53 -6.20
CA TRP A 82 8.66 -1.05 -6.65
C TRP A 82 8.51 -2.49 -7.10
N LEU A 83 9.01 -2.79 -8.30
CA LEU A 83 9.15 -4.12 -8.88
C LEU A 83 10.29 -4.06 -9.88
N GLY A 84 11.52 -4.36 -9.44
CA GLY A 84 12.75 -4.18 -10.23
C GLY A 84 13.12 -2.72 -10.53
N GLU A 85 12.15 -1.83 -10.68
CA GLU A 85 12.25 -0.38 -10.77
C GLU A 85 11.15 0.29 -9.95
N SER A 86 11.29 1.61 -9.72
CA SER A 86 10.26 2.42 -9.05
C SER A 86 9.24 2.89 -10.08
N LEU A 87 7.97 2.59 -9.82
CA LEU A 87 6.83 2.90 -10.69
C LEU A 87 5.81 3.74 -9.94
N ASP A 88 5.15 4.62 -10.68
CA ASP A 88 4.03 5.40 -10.16
C ASP A 88 2.82 4.50 -9.88
N VAL A 89 2.00 4.92 -8.93
CA VAL A 89 0.72 4.30 -8.63
C VAL A 89 -0.38 5.33 -8.54
N HIS A 90 -1.54 4.98 -9.06
CA HIS A 90 -2.73 5.81 -9.00
C HIS A 90 -3.85 5.05 -8.35
N GLY A 91 -4.59 5.67 -7.44
CA GLY A 91 -5.67 4.96 -6.75
C GLY A 91 -6.14 5.63 -5.47
N GLN A 92 -6.72 4.83 -4.58
CA GLN A 92 -7.24 5.30 -3.31
C GLN A 92 -6.49 4.64 -2.16
N LEU A 93 -5.85 5.46 -1.33
CA LEU A 93 -5.34 5.05 -0.02
C LEU A 93 -6.39 5.41 1.04
N SER A 94 -6.71 4.47 1.91
CA SER A 94 -7.76 4.64 2.92
C SER A 94 -7.42 3.92 4.21
N LEU A 95 -7.90 4.50 5.31
CA LEU A 95 -7.90 3.88 6.62
C LEU A 95 -9.29 3.29 6.88
N ALA A 96 -9.37 1.98 6.98
CA ALA A 96 -10.56 1.26 7.39
C ALA A 96 -10.61 1.08 8.91
N ALA A 97 -11.80 0.77 9.42
CA ALA A 97 -12.01 0.47 10.84
C ALA A 97 -11.05 -0.63 11.34
N GLY A 98 -10.54 -0.46 12.56
CA GLY A 98 -9.64 -1.42 13.22
C GLY A 98 -8.17 -1.31 12.80
N GLU A 99 -7.69 -0.07 12.56
CA GLU A 99 -6.29 0.25 12.24
C GLU A 99 -5.79 -0.51 11.00
N ARG A 100 -6.52 -0.36 9.89
CA ARG A 100 -6.21 -1.06 8.65
C ARG A 100 -5.98 -0.07 7.53
N LEU A 101 -4.78 -0.07 6.98
CA LEU A 101 -4.44 0.68 5.79
C LEU A 101 -4.82 -0.17 4.57
N ARG A 102 -5.50 0.45 3.60
CA ARG A 102 -5.87 -0.19 2.34
C ARG A 102 -5.58 0.74 1.18
N PHE A 103 -4.86 0.22 0.20
CA PHE A 103 -4.68 0.84 -1.10
C PHE A 103 -5.40 0.03 -2.17
N VAL A 104 -6.14 0.68 -3.05
CA VAL A 104 -6.68 0.09 -4.27
C VAL A 104 -6.39 1.02 -5.43
N GLY A 105 -5.63 0.53 -6.40
CA GLY A 105 -5.17 1.36 -7.50
C GLY A 105 -4.63 0.56 -8.67
N THR A 106 -3.84 1.24 -9.48
CA THR A 106 -3.19 0.69 -10.65
C THR A 106 -1.76 1.20 -10.76
N THR A 107 -0.90 0.41 -11.39
CA THR A 107 0.46 0.81 -11.77
C THR A 107 0.74 0.34 -13.20
N HIS A 108 1.64 1.03 -13.90
CA HIS A 108 2.07 0.66 -15.25
C HIS A 108 3.46 0.04 -15.18
N VAL A 109 3.56 -1.24 -15.55
CA VAL A 109 4.83 -1.97 -15.62
C VAL A 109 5.35 -1.93 -17.05
N ALA A 110 6.64 -1.66 -17.24
CA ALA A 110 7.23 -1.61 -18.57
C ALA A 110 7.08 -2.96 -19.31
N GLY A 111 6.68 -2.92 -20.58
CA GLY A 111 6.45 -4.11 -21.40
C GLY A 111 5.07 -4.76 -21.23
N GLU A 112 4.29 -4.34 -20.22
CA GLU A 112 2.94 -4.83 -20.01
C GLU A 112 1.92 -3.96 -20.78
N PRO A 113 1.00 -4.57 -21.55
CA PRO A 113 0.07 -3.83 -22.42
C PRO A 113 -1.07 -3.15 -21.65
N LYS A 114 -1.27 -3.51 -20.38
CA LYS A 114 -2.31 -2.97 -19.51
C LYS A 114 -1.72 -2.57 -18.17
N ALA A 115 -2.34 -1.59 -17.53
CA ALA A 115 -2.07 -1.30 -16.12
C ALA A 115 -2.42 -2.52 -15.26
N TRP A 116 -1.57 -2.82 -14.29
CA TRP A 116 -1.83 -3.85 -13.29
C TRP A 116 -2.66 -3.27 -12.17
N ARG A 117 -3.71 -3.98 -11.76
CA ARG A 117 -4.52 -3.61 -10.61
C ARG A 117 -3.83 -4.05 -9.33
N VAL A 118 -3.68 -3.12 -8.40
CA VAL A 118 -3.06 -3.34 -7.09
C VAL A 118 -4.14 -3.22 -6.00
N ASP A 119 -4.32 -4.24 -5.16
CA ASP A 119 -5.16 -4.19 -3.95
C ASP A 119 -4.35 -4.68 -2.75
N VAL A 120 -3.91 -3.72 -1.93
CA VAL A 120 -3.10 -3.96 -0.75
C VAL A 120 -3.92 -3.61 0.49
N SER A 121 -3.89 -4.48 1.49
CA SER A 121 -4.52 -4.22 2.78
C SER A 121 -3.65 -4.80 3.87
N ILE A 122 -3.29 -3.99 4.85
CA ILE A 122 -2.50 -4.40 6.00
C ILE A 122 -3.09 -3.82 7.28
N ARG A 123 -3.22 -4.67 8.30
CA ARG A 123 -3.54 -4.22 9.66
C ARG A 123 -2.26 -3.74 10.34
N PHE A 124 -2.36 -2.61 11.03
CA PHE A 124 -1.31 -2.04 11.84
C PHE A 124 -1.84 -1.71 13.24
N GLY A 125 -0.97 -1.29 14.15
CA GLY A 125 -1.30 -1.14 15.57
C GLY A 125 -1.16 -2.46 16.36
N SER A 126 -0.63 -2.36 17.58
CA SER A 126 -0.33 -3.52 18.41
C SER A 126 -1.58 -4.36 18.71
N PRO A 127 -1.49 -5.71 18.66
CA PRO A 127 -2.45 -6.56 19.35
C PRO A 127 -2.20 -6.43 20.86
N GLY A 128 -2.69 -5.35 21.47
CA GLY A 128 -2.47 -5.13 22.91
C GLY A 128 -2.46 -3.69 23.37
N ARG A 129 -3.53 -2.93 23.10
CA ARG A 129 -3.93 -1.87 24.05
C ARG A 129 -4.97 -2.50 24.97
N SER A 130 -4.51 -3.24 25.97
CA SER A 130 -5.36 -3.54 27.12
C SER A 130 -5.77 -2.19 27.70
N ALA A 131 -7.06 -1.94 27.84
CA ALA A 131 -7.55 -0.77 28.54
C ALA A 131 -6.93 -0.80 29.94
N ALA A 132 -6.02 0.14 30.21
CA ALA A 132 -5.58 0.38 31.57
C ALA A 132 -6.79 0.97 32.31
N VAL A 133 -7.27 0.21 33.29
CA VAL A 133 -8.33 0.54 34.25
C VAL A 133 -7.92 1.75 35.09
#